data_AF-A0A1T4JTE2-F1
#
_entry.id   AF-A0A1T4JTE2-F1
#
_cell.length_a   1.000
_cell.length_b   1.000
_cell.length_c   1.000
_cell.angle_alpha   90.00
_cell.angle_beta   90.00
_cell.angle_gamma   90.00
#
_symmetry.space_group_name_H-M   'P 1'
#
loop_
_entity.id
_entity.type
_entity.pdbx_description
1 polymer ?
#
loop_
_entity_poly.entity_id
_entity_poly.type
_entity_poly.pdbx_seq_one_letter_code
_entity_poly.pdbx_strand_id
1 'polypeptide(L)'
;MALLKTDSKEALRITCIFAGILTFFFLIDFGCIRLAEKKWTKGLQQAVETMLEEKQPDKWKVTKPVQILSPFSTSAALYELQDKNSAEKEYAVIIRTTTLFGPYPAVFLYKKNSGAEFLGYTCVSGRVKRILEENTTNPLLAYWTQKIEKITADSLPKPQ
;
A
#
# COMPACT_ATOMS: atom_id res chain seq x y z
N MET A 1 -27.95 -3.21 -55.87
CA MET A 1 -27.38 -2.23 -54.91
C MET A 1 -28.13 -2.15 -53.57
N ALA A 2 -29.41 -2.56 -53.48
CA ALA A 2 -30.19 -2.52 -52.23
C ALA A 2 -29.80 -3.62 -51.20
N LEU A 3 -29.52 -4.85 -51.64
CA LEU A 3 -29.17 -5.99 -50.75
C LEU A 3 -27.89 -5.75 -49.93
N LEU A 4 -26.82 -5.23 -50.55
CA LEU A 4 -25.57 -4.88 -49.84
C LEU A 4 -25.77 -3.80 -48.76
N LYS A 5 -26.78 -2.93 -48.93
CA LYS A 5 -27.08 -1.83 -48.01
C LYS A 5 -27.85 -2.32 -46.78
N THR A 6 -28.56 -3.44 -46.89
CA THR A 6 -29.31 -4.05 -45.79
C THR A 6 -28.38 -4.82 -44.86
N ASP A 7 -27.49 -5.66 -45.41
CA ASP A 7 -26.48 -6.40 -44.64
C ASP A 7 -25.51 -5.46 -43.90
N SER A 8 -25.13 -4.36 -44.55
CA SER A 8 -24.26 -3.33 -43.94
C SER A 8 -24.92 -2.65 -42.74
N LYS A 9 -26.24 -2.43 -42.77
CA LYS A 9 -26.97 -1.80 -41.64
C LYS A 9 -27.12 -2.75 -40.45
N GLU A 10 -27.36 -4.03 -40.71
CA GLU A 10 -27.44 -5.04 -39.65
C GLU A 10 -26.09 -5.27 -38.99
N ALA A 11 -25.02 -5.38 -39.80
CA ALA A 11 -23.65 -5.46 -39.29
C ALA A 11 -23.28 -4.22 -38.45
N LEU A 12 -23.67 -3.01 -38.90
CA LEU A 12 -23.44 -1.77 -38.14
C LEU A 12 -24.22 -1.78 -36.82
N ARG A 13 -25.48 -2.24 -36.83
CA ARG A 13 -26.31 -2.33 -35.63
C ARG A 13 -25.74 -3.32 -34.61
N ILE A 14 -25.30 -4.49 -35.05
CA ILE A 14 -24.66 -5.50 -34.18
C ILE A 14 -23.36 -4.93 -33.60
N THR A 15 -22.55 -4.25 -34.42
CA THR A 15 -21.30 -3.61 -33.98
C THR A 15 -21.56 -2.51 -32.94
N CYS A 16 -22.59 -1.68 -33.13
CA CYS A 16 -22.97 -0.65 -32.15
C CYS A 16 -23.47 -1.25 -30.84
N ILE A 17 -24.28 -2.32 -30.88
CA ILE A 17 -24.74 -3.02 -29.68
C ILE A 17 -23.56 -3.63 -28.94
N PHE A 18 -22.67 -4.32 -29.66
CA PHE A 18 -21.47 -4.93 -29.08
C PHE A 18 -20.54 -3.88 -28.47
N ALA A 19 -20.28 -2.77 -29.17
CA ALA A 19 -19.49 -1.66 -28.66
C ALA A 19 -20.14 -1.01 -27.42
N GLY A 20 -21.47 -0.89 -27.40
CA GLY A 20 -22.22 -0.39 -26.25
C GLY A 20 -22.07 -1.28 -25.01
N ILE A 21 -22.23 -2.59 -25.18
CA ILE A 21 -22.03 -3.58 -24.11
C ILE A 21 -20.59 -3.55 -23.61
N LEU A 22 -19.62 -3.52 -24.53
CA LEU A 22 -18.20 -3.48 -24.17
C LEU A 22 -17.85 -2.20 -23.38
N THR A 23 -18.37 -1.05 -23.81
CA THR A 23 -18.18 0.23 -23.10
C THR A 23 -18.81 0.18 -21.70
N PHE A 24 -19.98 -0.45 -21.57
CA PHE A 24 -20.64 -0.62 -20.28
C PHE A 24 -19.80 -1.47 -19.31
N PHE A 25 -19.20 -2.58 -19.76
CA PHE A 25 -18.28 -3.37 -18.93
C PHE A 25 -17.04 -2.56 -18.53
N PHE A 26 -16.42 -1.81 -19.44
CA PHE A 26 -15.28 -0.95 -19.09
C PHE A 26 -15.63 0.10 -18.03
N LEU A 27 -16.84 0.67 -18.07
CA LEU A 27 -17.30 1.61 -17.04
C LEU A 27 -17.46 0.94 -15.67
N ILE A 28 -17.98 -0.28 -15.63
CA ILE A 28 -18.09 -1.07 -14.40
C ILE A 28 -16.69 -1.38 -13.84
N ASP A 29 -15.79 -1.91 -14.67
CA ASP A 29 -14.43 -2.27 -14.26
C ASP A 29 -13.68 -1.04 -13.72
N PHE A 30 -13.80 0.10 -14.41
CA PHE A 30 -13.22 1.35 -13.94
C PHE A 30 -13.74 1.76 -12.55
N GLY A 31 -15.05 1.63 -12.33
CA GLY A 31 -15.67 1.87 -11.02
C GLY A 31 -15.15 0.90 -9.94
N CYS A 32 -15.09 -0.39 -10.27
CA CYS A 32 -14.58 -1.44 -9.39
C CYS A 32 -13.12 -1.21 -9.00
N ILE A 33 -12.26 -0.84 -9.96
CA ILE A 33 -10.83 -0.53 -9.72
C ILE A 33 -10.71 0.63 -8.73
N ARG A 34 -11.43 1.74 -8.95
CA ARG A 34 -11.39 2.91 -8.05
C ARG A 34 -11.87 2.59 -6.63
N LEU A 35 -12.90 1.75 -6.50
CA LEU A 35 -13.38 1.30 -5.19
C LEU A 35 -12.37 0.37 -4.51
N ALA A 36 -11.73 -0.52 -5.28
CA ALA A 36 -10.71 -1.42 -4.78
C ALA A 36 -9.49 -0.65 -4.27
N GLU A 37 -8.98 0.33 -5.02
CA GLU A 37 -7.87 1.20 -4.59
C GLU A 37 -8.19 1.94 -3.28
N LYS A 38 -9.40 2.51 -3.17
CA LYS A 38 -9.83 3.22 -1.97
C LYS A 38 -9.97 2.28 -0.76
N LYS A 39 -10.48 1.07 -0.94
CA LYS A 39 -10.53 0.06 0.13
C LYS A 39 -9.14 -0.42 0.53
N TRP A 40 -8.27 -0.63 -0.45
CA TRP A 40 -6.90 -1.08 -0.24
C TRP A 40 -6.09 -0.08 0.59
N THR A 41 -6.09 1.19 0.18
CA THR A 41 -5.38 2.28 0.90
C THR A 41 -5.87 2.46 2.33
N LYS A 42 -7.19 2.39 2.54
CA LYS A 42 -7.79 2.42 3.89
C LYS A 42 -7.41 1.20 4.73
N GLY A 43 -7.43 0.01 4.14
CA GLY A 43 -7.05 -1.23 4.83
C GLY A 43 -5.60 -1.24 5.27
N LEU A 44 -4.69 -0.76 4.41
CA LEU A 44 -3.27 -0.59 4.76
C LEU A 44 -3.08 0.45 5.87
N GLN A 45 -3.79 1.58 5.81
CA GLN A 45 -3.75 2.58 6.87
C GLN A 45 -4.22 1.99 8.21
N GLN A 46 -5.36 1.30 8.22
CA GLN A 46 -5.89 0.67 9.42
C GLN A 46 -4.95 -0.40 9.99
N ALA A 47 -4.26 -1.15 9.12
CA ALA A 47 -3.27 -2.14 9.53
C ALA A 47 -2.06 -1.49 10.23
N VAL A 48 -1.62 -0.32 9.75
CA VAL A 48 -0.56 0.47 10.39
C VAL A 48 -1.04 1.08 11.72
N GLU A 49 -2.24 1.65 11.75
CA GLU A 49 -2.87 2.20 12.98
C GLU A 49 -2.97 1.13 14.07
N THR A 50 -3.48 -0.06 13.72
CA THR A 50 -3.60 -1.18 14.66
C THR A 50 -2.24 -1.60 15.21
N MET A 51 -1.22 -1.69 14.34
CA MET A 51 0.13 -2.07 14.75
C MET A 51 0.77 -1.04 15.68
N LEU A 52 0.56 0.25 15.40
CA LEU A 52 1.05 1.34 16.24
C LEU A 52 0.35 1.33 17.61
N GLU A 53 -0.96 1.11 17.64
CA GLU A 53 -1.71 1.02 18.90
C GLU A 53 -1.28 -0.20 19.73
N GLU A 54 -1.00 -1.34 19.09
CA GLU A 54 -0.50 -2.55 19.78
C GLU A 54 0.88 -2.36 20.42
N LYS A 55 1.79 -1.63 19.75
CA LYS A 55 3.20 -1.51 20.18
C LYS A 55 3.48 -0.22 20.97
N GLN A 56 2.76 0.86 20.68
CA GLN A 56 2.94 2.20 21.24
C GLN A 56 1.56 2.85 21.43
N PRO A 57 0.77 2.37 22.42
CA PRO A 57 -0.62 2.78 22.61
C PRO A 57 -0.72 4.28 22.83
N ASP A 58 -1.76 4.88 22.26
CA ASP A 58 -2.09 6.30 22.35
C ASP A 58 -1.01 7.31 21.93
N LYS A 59 0.10 6.87 21.33
CA LYS A 59 1.20 7.77 20.97
C LYS A 59 1.04 8.44 19.61
N TRP A 60 0.56 7.69 18.62
CA TRP A 60 0.59 8.12 17.22
C TRP A 60 -0.80 8.30 16.63
N LYS A 61 -0.92 9.27 15.72
CA LYS A 61 -2.04 9.40 14.80
C LYS A 61 -1.55 9.30 13.36
N VAL A 62 -2.03 8.30 12.63
CA VAL A 62 -1.75 8.15 11.21
C VAL A 62 -2.58 9.18 10.44
N THR A 63 -1.93 10.03 9.64
CA THR A 63 -2.58 11.21 9.07
C THR A 63 -2.84 11.08 7.58
N LYS A 64 -1.78 11.08 6.75
CA LYS A 64 -1.90 11.06 5.30
C LYS A 64 -0.94 10.05 4.68
N PRO A 65 -1.34 9.37 3.58
CA PRO A 65 -0.40 8.62 2.77
C PRO A 65 0.58 9.58 2.08
N VAL A 66 1.84 9.20 2.05
CA VAL A 66 2.91 9.90 1.33
C VAL A 66 3.27 9.08 0.11
N GLN A 67 3.41 9.75 -1.04
CA GLN A 67 3.76 9.07 -2.28
C GLN A 67 5.22 8.62 -2.24
N ILE A 68 5.45 7.32 -2.45
CA ILE A 68 6.80 6.77 -2.57
C ILE A 68 7.29 7.00 -4.00
N LEU A 69 8.40 7.72 -4.17
CA LEU A 69 9.00 8.03 -5.47
C LEU A 69 9.98 6.97 -5.98
N SER A 70 9.98 5.79 -5.36
CA SER A 70 10.86 4.67 -5.71
C SER A 70 10.11 3.53 -6.45
N PRO A 71 10.83 2.63 -7.13
CA PRO A 71 10.24 1.43 -7.75
C PRO A 71 9.49 0.51 -6.76
N PHE A 72 9.71 0.69 -5.45
CA PHE A 72 9.04 -0.07 -4.39
C PHE A 72 7.62 0.43 -4.09
N SER A 73 7.15 1.50 -4.72
CA SER A 73 5.79 2.06 -4.54
C SER A 73 4.66 1.05 -4.78
N THR A 74 4.93 -0.02 -5.52
CA THR A 74 3.99 -1.14 -5.76
C THR A 74 3.90 -2.13 -4.60
N SER A 75 4.93 -2.19 -3.75
CA SER A 75 5.06 -3.18 -2.67
C SER A 75 5.19 -2.55 -1.28
N ALA A 76 5.14 -1.22 -1.21
CA ALA A 76 5.23 -0.45 0.02
C ALA A 76 4.25 0.73 0.02
N ALA A 77 3.80 1.12 1.20
CA ALA A 77 3.08 2.36 1.43
C ALA A 77 3.71 3.13 2.59
N LEU A 78 3.77 4.46 2.45
CA LEU A 78 4.34 5.38 3.42
C LEU A 78 3.21 6.24 3.98
N TYR A 79 3.22 6.46 5.29
CA TYR A 79 2.24 7.27 5.99
C TYR A 79 2.91 8.26 6.91
N GLU A 80 2.41 9.48 6.96
CA GLU A 80 2.82 10.50 7.93
C GLU A 80 2.16 10.21 9.29
N LEU A 81 2.98 10.23 10.33
CA LEU A 81 2.57 10.09 11.72
C LEU A 81 2.67 11.45 12.41
N GLN A 82 1.66 11.74 13.23
CA GLN A 82 1.67 12.85 14.15
C GLN A 82 1.73 12.28 15.58
N ASP A 83 2.74 12.69 16.35
CA ASP A 83 2.75 12.42 17.79
C ASP A 83 1.60 13.18 18.44
N LYS A 84 0.85 12.55 19.34
CA LYS A 84 -0.21 13.25 20.09
C LYS A 84 0.35 14.27 21.09
N ASN A 85 1.60 14.08 21.52
CA ASN A 85 2.28 14.88 22.55
C ASN A 85 3.38 15.80 21.99
N SER A 86 3.72 15.68 20.70
CA SER A 86 4.78 16.46 20.05
C SER A 86 4.36 16.93 18.65
N ALA A 87 4.89 18.07 18.21
CA ALA A 87 4.69 18.55 16.84
C ALA A 87 5.61 17.85 15.82
N GLU A 88 6.46 16.91 16.27
CA GLU A 88 7.36 16.18 15.39
C GLU A 88 6.61 15.24 14.45
N LYS A 89 7.04 15.27 13.18
CA LYS A 89 6.51 14.43 12.12
C LYS A 89 7.41 13.22 11.96
N GLU A 90 6.84 12.06 12.25
CA GLU A 90 7.47 10.76 11.97
C GLU A 90 6.74 10.07 10.83
N TYR A 91 7.26 8.93 10.38
CA TYR A 91 6.66 8.22 9.26
C TYR A 91 6.54 6.73 9.56
N ALA A 92 5.46 6.10 9.10
CA ALA A 92 5.31 4.65 9.12
C ALA A 92 5.40 4.10 7.69
N VAL A 93 6.17 3.05 7.51
CA VAL A 93 6.30 2.34 6.25
C VAL A 93 5.73 0.94 6.45
N ILE A 94 4.74 0.57 5.64
CA ILE A 94 4.30 -0.82 5.51
C ILE A 94 4.85 -1.39 4.22
N ILE A 95 5.56 -2.52 4.31
CA ILE A 95 6.21 -3.14 3.16
C ILE A 95 6.00 -4.65 3.17
N ARG A 96 5.72 -5.21 1.99
CA ARG A 96 5.61 -6.66 1.82
C ARG A 96 7.00 -7.28 1.84
N THR A 97 7.30 -8.05 2.87
CA THR A 97 8.59 -8.74 3.03
C THR A 97 8.41 -10.24 2.88
N THR A 98 9.36 -10.90 2.20
CA THR A 98 9.35 -12.36 2.04
C THR A 98 9.89 -13.01 3.31
N THR A 99 9.11 -13.92 3.89
CA THR A 99 9.48 -14.69 5.07
C THR A 99 9.52 -16.18 4.73
N LEU A 100 9.98 -17.03 5.67
CA LEU A 100 9.95 -18.48 5.52
C LEU A 100 8.52 -19.04 5.31
N PHE A 101 7.50 -18.33 5.77
CA PHE A 101 6.09 -18.72 5.65
C PHE A 101 5.38 -18.02 4.47
N GLY A 102 6.14 -17.35 3.61
CA GLY A 102 5.62 -16.55 2.51
C GLY A 102 5.68 -15.05 2.77
N PRO A 103 5.09 -14.23 1.89
CA PRO A 103 5.19 -12.78 1.99
C PRO A 103 4.21 -12.21 3.03
N TYR A 104 4.75 -11.49 4.00
CA TYR A 104 3.95 -10.80 5.02
C TYR A 104 4.24 -9.29 5.03
N PRO A 105 3.21 -8.47 5.28
CA PRO A 105 3.38 -7.04 5.46
C PRO A 105 4.07 -6.76 6.80
N ALA A 106 5.24 -6.14 6.72
CA ALA A 106 6.02 -5.66 7.86
C ALA A 106 5.81 -4.15 8.00
N VAL A 107 5.70 -3.67 9.24
CA VAL A 107 5.55 -2.25 9.57
C VAL A 107 6.83 -1.77 10.22
N PHE A 108 7.33 -0.63 9.74
CA PHE A 108 8.50 0.06 10.24
C PHE A 108 8.14 1.48 10.64
N LEU A 109 8.73 1.95 11.74
CA LEU A 109 8.70 3.33 12.17
C LEU A 109 9.97 4.02 11.67
N TYR A 110 9.83 5.05 10.87
CA TYR A 110 10.94 5.86 10.41
C TYR A 110 10.96 7.21 11.12
N LYS A 111 12.07 7.43 11.84
CA LYS A 111 12.37 8.68 12.52
C LYS A 111 13.53 9.35 11.83
N LYS A 112 13.40 10.64 11.53
CA LYS A 112 14.44 11.41 10.81
C LYS A 112 15.81 11.35 11.51
N ASN A 113 15.82 11.27 12.85
CA ASN A 113 17.06 11.32 13.64
C ASN A 113 17.58 9.93 14.08
N SER A 114 16.74 8.90 14.08
CA SER A 114 17.09 7.55 14.60
C SER A 114 16.98 6.44 13.56
N GLY A 115 16.59 6.76 12.32
CA GLY A 115 16.50 5.78 11.24
C GLY A 115 15.21 4.98 11.27
N ALA A 116 15.22 3.83 10.60
CA ALA A 116 14.07 2.93 10.54
C ALA A 116 14.13 1.84 11.62
N GLU A 117 13.06 1.72 12.39
CA GLU A 117 12.86 0.71 13.43
C GLU A 117 11.76 -0.26 12.99
N PHE A 118 12.02 -1.57 13.11
CA PHE A 118 11.00 -2.59 12.85
C PHE A 118 10.00 -2.66 14.02
N LEU A 119 8.70 -2.50 13.74
CA LEU A 119 7.66 -2.59 14.75
C LEU A 119 7.05 -4.00 14.85
N GLY A 120 6.87 -4.68 13.72
CA GLY A 120 6.25 -6.00 13.67
C GLY A 120 5.63 -6.34 12.33
N TYR A 121 5.04 -7.53 12.27
CA TYR A 121 4.27 -7.99 11.12
C TYR A 121 2.77 -7.77 11.35
N THR A 122 2.11 -7.21 10.35
CA THR A 122 0.64 -7.07 10.37
C THR A 122 -0.05 -8.26 9.71
N CYS A 123 -1.33 -8.48 10.04
CA CYS A 123 -2.14 -9.61 9.59
C CYS A 123 -1.68 -11.01 10.09
N VAL A 124 -0.85 -11.07 11.13
CA VAL A 124 -0.41 -12.34 11.73
C VAL A 124 -0.62 -12.28 13.23
N SER A 125 -1.14 -13.34 13.82
CA SER A 125 -1.39 -13.42 15.27
C SER A 125 -0.89 -14.75 15.85
N GLY A 126 -0.78 -14.78 17.19
CA GLY A 126 -0.41 -15.99 17.93
C GLY A 126 1.00 -16.52 17.60
N ARG A 127 1.10 -17.84 17.43
CA ARG A 127 2.39 -18.55 17.35
C ARG A 127 3.24 -18.14 16.14
N VAL A 128 2.61 -17.85 15.00
CA VAL A 128 3.33 -17.46 13.77
C VAL A 128 3.96 -16.08 13.94
N LYS A 129 3.23 -15.11 14.50
CA LYS A 129 3.77 -13.78 14.84
C LYS A 129 4.98 -13.91 15.76
N ARG A 130 4.88 -14.76 16.79
CA ARG A 130 5.96 -15.00 17.75
C ARG A 130 7.22 -15.53 17.07
N ILE A 131 7.11 -16.58 16.25
CA ILE A 131 8.26 -17.17 15.53
C ILE A 131 8.90 -16.15 14.58
N LEU A 132 8.07 -15.31 13.95
CA LEU A 132 8.51 -14.36 12.97
C LEU A 132 9.21 -13.13 13.59
N GLU A 133 8.77 -12.70 14.77
CA GLU A 133 9.37 -11.60 15.55
C GLU A 133 10.54 -12.08 16.45
N GLU A 134 10.52 -13.31 16.97
CA GLU A 134 11.59 -13.86 17.83
C GLU A 134 12.90 -14.09 17.07
N ASN A 135 12.85 -14.26 15.74
CA ASN A 135 14.03 -14.33 14.89
C ASN A 135 14.51 -12.92 14.48
N THR A 136 14.70 -12.04 15.47
CA THR A 136 15.10 -10.62 15.31
C THR A 136 16.44 -10.44 14.58
N THR A 137 17.29 -11.47 14.50
CA THR A 137 18.54 -11.45 13.72
C THR A 137 18.34 -11.83 12.25
N ASN A 138 17.21 -11.42 11.66
CA ASN A 138 16.92 -11.74 10.27
C ASN A 138 17.66 -10.74 9.36
N PRO A 139 18.61 -11.19 8.51
CA PRO A 139 19.30 -10.31 7.55
C PRO A 139 18.34 -9.54 6.64
N LEU A 140 17.13 -10.07 6.39
CA LEU A 140 16.08 -9.37 5.65
C LEU A 140 15.58 -8.13 6.38
N LEU A 141 15.41 -8.18 7.70
CA LEU A 141 14.96 -7.02 8.48
C LEU A 141 16.04 -5.93 8.48
N ALA A 142 17.31 -6.32 8.65
CA ALA A 142 18.43 -5.39 8.56
C ALA A 142 18.52 -4.73 7.17
N TYR A 143 18.37 -5.52 6.11
CA TYR A 143 18.29 -5.02 4.73
C TYR A 143 17.16 -4.01 4.58
N TRP A 144 15.95 -4.35 5.05
CA TRP A 144 14.79 -3.47 4.90
C TRP A 144 14.92 -2.20 5.74
N THR A 145 15.43 -2.27 6.96
CA THR A 145 15.75 -1.08 7.78
C THR A 145 16.64 -0.11 7.01
N GLN A 146 17.77 -0.58 6.48
CA GLN A 146 18.69 0.27 5.72
C GLN A 146 18.06 0.79 4.40
N LYS A 147 17.24 -0.03 3.76
CA LYS A 147 16.60 0.33 2.48
C LYS A 147 15.49 1.36 2.68
N ILE A 148 14.72 1.27 3.77
CA ILE A 148 13.63 2.17 4.10
C ILE A 148 14.13 3.58 4.33
N GLU A 149 15.30 3.76 4.95
CA GLU A 149 15.94 5.07 5.08
C GLU A 149 16.12 5.72 3.71
N LYS A 150 16.63 4.97 2.73
CA LYS A 150 16.79 5.47 1.35
C LYS A 150 15.45 5.77 0.68
N ILE A 151 14.49 4.85 0.77
CA ILE A 151 13.16 5.02 0.16
C ILE A 151 12.45 6.26 0.71
N THR A 152 12.57 6.48 2.02
CA THR A 152 11.90 7.59 2.70
C THR A 152 12.64 8.90 2.45
N ALA A 153 13.98 8.91 2.47
CA ALA A 153 14.78 10.08 2.12
C ALA A 153 14.50 10.58 0.68
N ASP A 154 14.33 9.67 -0.28
CA ASP A 154 14.01 10.02 -1.67
C ASP A 154 12.57 10.54 -1.85
N SER A 155 11.66 10.18 -0.94
CA SER A 155 10.24 10.51 -1.02
C SER A 155 9.84 11.74 -0.19
N LEU A 156 10.71 12.18 0.73
CA LEU A 156 10.48 13.36 1.57
C LEU A 156 11.15 14.60 0.95
N PRO A 157 10.52 15.79 1.07
CA PRO A 157 11.18 17.03 0.67
C PRO A 157 12.47 17.22 1.49
N LYS A 158 13.58 17.48 0.80
CA LYS A 158 14.85 17.81 1.46
C LYS A 158 14.65 19.03 2.35
N PRO A 159 15.16 19.02 3.60
CA PRO A 159 15.17 20.25 4.39
C PRO A 159 15.96 21.32 3.63
N GLN A 160 15.37 22.52 3.50
CA GLN A 160 16.06 23.72 3.04
C GLN A 160 17.14 24.12 4.05
#